data_AF-W7BLF4-F1
#
_entry.id   AF-W7BLF4-F1
#
_cell.length_a   1.000
_cell.length_b   1.000
_cell.length_c   1.000
_cell.angle_alpha   90.00
_cell.angle_beta   90.00
_cell.angle_gamma   90.00
#
_symmetry.space_group_name_H-M   'P 1'
#
loop_
_entity.id
_entity.type
_entity.pdbx_description
1 polymer ?
#
loop_
_entity_poly.entity_id
_entity_poly.type
_entity_poly.pdbx_seq_one_letter_code
_entity_poly.pdbx_strand_id
1 'polypeptide(L)'
;METTQILAEEQVSAILDGANIPVGQVRDALHTLGIDHQELVMFGSLTTTRAEKNYKKGLLVFDKSFYSDTHDFELEYEVADFEKGKLIFNRFLEDRKIPQRPTKNKILRFYEAVYKEK
;
A
#
# COMPACT_ATOMS: atom_id res chain seq x y z
N MET A 1 1.71 9.87 -8.44
CA MET A 1 0.32 9.80 -8.91
C MET A 1 -0.16 8.38 -8.66
N GLU A 2 -1.31 8.21 -8.04
CA GLU A 2 -1.97 6.90 -7.94
C GLU A 2 -2.69 6.61 -9.26
N THR A 3 -2.61 5.38 -9.76
CA THR A 3 -3.29 4.94 -11.00
C THR A 3 -4.09 3.69 -10.70
N THR A 4 -5.40 3.74 -10.92
CA THR A 4 -6.32 2.66 -10.53
C THR A 4 -6.99 2.08 -11.78
N GLN A 5 -7.00 0.76 -11.90
CA GLN A 5 -7.68 0.03 -12.96
C GLN A 5 -8.55 -1.06 -12.34
N ILE A 6 -9.85 -1.03 -12.65
CA ILE A 6 -10.80 -2.06 -12.24
C ILE A 6 -10.56 -3.30 -13.12
N LEU A 7 -10.53 -4.47 -12.49
CA LEU A 7 -10.32 -5.78 -13.14
C LEU A 7 -11.53 -6.68 -12.93
N ALA A 8 -11.82 -7.53 -13.91
CA ALA A 8 -12.74 -8.65 -13.77
C ALA A 8 -12.06 -9.80 -13.00
N GLU A 9 -12.85 -10.69 -12.39
CA GLU A 9 -12.35 -11.81 -11.59
C GLU A 9 -11.42 -12.73 -12.39
N GLU A 10 -11.74 -12.98 -13.66
CA GLU A 10 -10.92 -13.80 -14.56
C GLU A 10 -9.56 -13.14 -14.85
N GLN A 11 -9.52 -11.82 -14.93
CA GLN A 11 -8.27 -11.07 -15.10
C GLN A 11 -7.43 -11.15 -13.83
N VAL A 12 -8.05 -11.07 -12.65
CA VAL A 12 -7.35 -11.23 -11.37
C VAL A 12 -6.72 -12.61 -11.28
N SER A 13 -7.49 -13.68 -11.55
CA SER A 13 -6.96 -15.05 -11.54
C SER A 13 -5.80 -15.20 -12.52
N ALA A 14 -5.96 -14.73 -13.76
CA ALA A 14 -4.92 -14.85 -14.78
C ALA A 14 -3.61 -14.16 -14.35
N ILE A 15 -3.68 -12.96 -13.76
CA ILE A 15 -2.48 -12.24 -13.30
C ILE A 15 -1.82 -12.98 -12.12
N LEU A 16 -2.61 -13.49 -11.18
CA LEU A 16 -2.10 -14.29 -10.06
C LEU A 16 -1.46 -15.61 -10.53
N ASP A 17 -1.94 -16.16 -11.64
CA ASP A 17 -1.38 -17.34 -12.30
C ASP A 17 -0.19 -17.02 -13.25
N GLY A 18 0.24 -15.76 -13.32
CA GLY A 18 1.43 -15.33 -14.05
C GLY A 18 1.19 -14.69 -15.42
N ALA A 19 -0.05 -14.35 -15.77
CA ALA A 19 -0.33 -13.54 -16.95
C ALA A 19 0.12 -12.08 -16.78
N ASN A 20 0.41 -11.42 -17.90
CA ASN A 20 0.77 -10.00 -17.91
C ASN A 20 -0.39 -9.10 -17.46
N ILE A 21 -0.04 -7.92 -16.96
CA ILE A 21 -1.01 -6.86 -16.66
C ILE A 21 -1.85 -6.54 -17.92
N PRO A 22 -3.19 -6.57 -17.84
CA PRO A 22 -4.05 -6.36 -18.99
C PRO A 22 -3.99 -4.93 -19.50
N VAL A 23 -4.47 -4.72 -20.73
CA VAL A 23 -4.63 -3.39 -21.34
C VAL A 23 -5.40 -2.46 -20.40
N GLY A 24 -4.91 -1.24 -20.21
CA GLY A 24 -5.60 -0.19 -19.45
C GLY A 24 -4.64 0.79 -18.79
N GLN A 25 -5.20 1.64 -17.92
CA GLN A 25 -4.50 2.77 -17.31
C GLN A 25 -3.20 2.38 -16.59
N VAL A 26 -3.18 1.23 -15.91
CA VAL A 26 -1.97 0.77 -15.21
C VAL A 26 -0.88 0.38 -16.20
N ARG A 27 -1.23 -0.32 -17.29
CA ARG A 27 -0.25 -0.70 -18.31
C ARG A 27 0.28 0.51 -19.08
N ASP A 28 -0.58 1.48 -19.36
CA ASP A 28 -0.20 2.73 -20.03
C ASP A 28 0.72 3.57 -19.13
N ALA A 29 0.47 3.57 -17.82
CA ALA A 29 1.36 4.19 -16.84
C ALA A 29 2.73 3.51 -16.78
N LEU A 30 2.77 2.16 -16.78
CA LEU A 30 4.04 1.40 -16.84
C LEU A 30 4.84 1.77 -18.09
N HIS A 31 4.20 1.80 -19.26
CA HIS A 31 4.84 2.19 -20.51
C HIS A 31 5.39 3.63 -20.45
N THR A 32 4.63 4.57 -19.88
CA THR A 32 5.08 5.97 -19.71
C THR A 32 6.29 6.08 -18.79
N LEU A 33 6.42 5.17 -17.82
CA LEU A 33 7.58 5.07 -16.93
C LEU A 33 8.77 4.30 -17.57
N GLY A 34 8.61 3.78 -18.78
CA GLY A 34 9.63 2.96 -19.45
C GLY A 34 9.78 1.55 -18.89
N ILE A 35 8.75 1.04 -18.18
CA ILE A 35 8.72 -0.29 -17.60
C ILE A 35 8.03 -1.25 -18.57
N ASP A 36 8.70 -2.31 -18.96
CA ASP A 36 8.05 -3.37 -19.73
C ASP A 36 7.20 -4.26 -18.81
N HIS A 37 5.89 -4.19 -19.01
CA HIS A 37 4.93 -5.04 -18.31
C HIS A 37 5.17 -6.55 -18.49
N GLN A 38 5.88 -6.98 -19.53
CA GLN A 38 6.20 -8.40 -19.77
C GLN A 38 7.29 -8.93 -18.82
N GLU A 39 8.07 -8.03 -18.20
CA GLU A 39 9.12 -8.39 -17.23
C GLU A 39 8.59 -8.43 -15.79
N LEU A 40 7.33 -8.07 -15.56
CA LEU A 40 6.72 -8.07 -14.23
C LEU A 40 6.42 -9.50 -13.80
N VAL A 41 6.96 -9.89 -12.64
CA VAL A 41 6.74 -11.20 -12.04
C VAL A 41 6.13 -11.01 -10.65
N MET A 42 5.10 -11.79 -10.33
CA MET A 42 4.55 -11.82 -8.98
C MET A 42 5.60 -12.40 -8.03
N PHE A 43 6.04 -11.60 -7.05
CA PHE A 43 7.02 -12.03 -6.06
C PHE A 43 6.43 -12.44 -4.71
N GLY A 44 5.13 -12.23 -4.52
CA GLY A 44 4.38 -12.67 -3.36
C GLY A 44 3.16 -11.81 -3.08
N SER A 45 2.55 -12.02 -1.92
CA SER A 45 1.37 -11.29 -1.45
C SER A 45 1.53 -10.80 -0.01
N LEU A 46 0.90 -9.66 0.28
CA LEU A 46 0.74 -9.08 1.61
C LEU A 46 -0.74 -8.83 1.84
N THR A 47 -1.26 -9.29 2.98
CA THR A 47 -2.67 -9.15 3.34
C THR A 47 -2.82 -8.09 4.42
N THR A 48 -3.72 -7.13 4.23
CA THR A 48 -4.02 -6.11 5.25
C THR A 48 -5.46 -6.21 5.70
N THR A 49 -5.69 -6.36 7.01
CA THR A 49 -6.99 -6.09 7.63
C THR A 49 -7.05 -4.60 7.97
N ARG A 50 -8.04 -3.91 7.41
CA ARG A 50 -8.17 -2.46 7.51
C ARG A 50 -9.43 -2.06 8.27
N ALA A 51 -9.29 -1.10 9.17
CA ALA A 51 -10.39 -0.35 9.76
C ALA A 51 -10.21 1.14 9.48
N GLU A 52 -11.30 1.84 9.18
CA GLU A 52 -11.27 3.24 8.77
C GLU A 52 -12.22 4.09 9.62
N LYS A 53 -11.84 5.35 9.86
CA LYS A 53 -12.67 6.30 10.61
C LYS A 53 -12.48 7.73 10.15
N ASN A 54 -13.56 8.38 9.72
CA ASN A 54 -13.58 9.81 9.45
C ASN A 54 -13.12 10.61 10.69
N TYR A 55 -12.13 11.47 10.49
CA TYR A 55 -11.52 12.26 11.57
C TYR A 55 -11.05 13.61 11.07
N LYS A 56 -11.64 14.70 11.60
CA LYS A 56 -11.22 16.10 11.35
C LYS A 56 -11.00 16.44 9.86
N LYS A 57 -11.93 16.04 8.98
CA LYS A 57 -11.86 16.25 7.51
C LYS A 57 -10.76 15.44 6.79
N GLY A 58 -10.26 14.39 7.43
CA GLY A 58 -9.46 13.34 6.81
C GLY A 58 -9.97 11.97 7.24
N LEU A 59 -9.23 10.92 6.88
CA LEU A 59 -9.58 9.53 7.19
C LEU A 59 -8.43 8.90 8.00
N LEU A 60 -8.73 8.45 9.22
CA LEU A 60 -7.79 7.60 9.96
C LEU A 60 -7.92 6.18 9.44
N VAL A 61 -6.79 5.58 9.13
CA VAL A 61 -6.69 4.22 8.59
C VAL A 61 -5.85 3.38 9.55
N PHE A 62 -6.40 2.27 9.99
CA PHE A 62 -5.77 1.34 10.93
C PHE A 62 -5.54 0.01 10.21
N ASP A 63 -4.28 -0.29 9.95
CA ASP A 63 -3.89 -1.45 9.18
C ASP A 63 -3.20 -2.46 10.07
N LYS A 64 -3.66 -3.72 10.00
CA LYS A 64 -2.91 -4.89 10.47
C LYS A 64 -2.48 -5.69 9.25
N SER A 65 -1.18 -5.72 8.99
CA SER A 65 -0.64 -6.35 7.79
C SER A 65 0.05 -7.68 8.13
N PHE A 66 -0.14 -8.69 7.30
CA PHE A 66 0.43 -10.03 7.41
C PHE A 66 1.22 -10.33 6.14
N TYR A 67 2.47 -10.76 6.30
CA TYR A 67 3.35 -11.06 5.18
C TYR A 67 4.55 -11.88 5.65
N SER A 68 5.01 -12.83 4.81
CA SER A 68 5.96 -13.86 5.25
C SER A 68 5.49 -14.50 6.57
N ASP A 69 6.40 -14.76 7.51
CA ASP A 69 6.10 -15.27 8.85
C ASP A 69 5.90 -14.17 9.91
N THR A 70 5.55 -12.94 9.49
CA THR A 70 5.40 -11.80 10.41
C THR A 70 4.12 -10.99 10.18
N HIS A 71 3.85 -10.09 11.13
CA HIS A 71 2.78 -9.11 11.03
C HIS A 71 3.17 -7.82 11.74
N ASP A 72 2.57 -6.72 11.32
CA ASP A 72 2.72 -5.42 11.96
C ASP A 72 1.44 -4.59 11.92
N PHE A 73 1.52 -3.41 12.53
CA PHE A 73 0.43 -2.46 12.66
C PHE A 73 0.86 -1.09 12.18
N GLU A 74 -0.01 -0.45 11.41
CA GLU A 74 0.21 0.89 10.87
C GLU A 74 -1.02 1.77 11.12
N LEU A 75 -0.76 3.03 11.40
CA LEU A 75 -1.77 4.08 11.53
C LEU A 75 -1.45 5.15 10.51
N GLU A 76 -2.36 5.39 9.58
CA GLU A 76 -2.23 6.40 8.53
C GLU A 76 -3.33 7.46 8.66
N TYR A 77 -3.06 8.64 8.10
CA TYR A 77 -4.05 9.71 8.04
C TYR A 77 -4.10 10.30 6.64
N GLU A 78 -5.15 9.95 5.91
CA GLU A 78 -5.35 10.40 4.55
C GLU A 78 -6.03 11.77 4.54
N VAL A 79 -5.40 12.72 3.84
CA VAL A 79 -5.80 14.13 3.79
C VAL A 79 -5.53 14.71 2.40
N ALA A 80 -6.30 15.71 2.01
CA ALA A 80 -6.05 16.47 0.79
C ALA A 80 -4.91 17.50 0.93
N ASP A 81 -4.69 18.03 2.14
CA ASP A 81 -3.64 18.99 2.47
C ASP A 81 -2.65 18.34 3.45
N PHE A 82 -1.47 18.02 2.94
CA PHE A 82 -0.44 17.31 3.70
C PHE A 82 0.04 18.08 4.92
N GLU A 83 0.36 19.37 4.80
CA GLU A 83 0.92 20.16 5.89
C GLU A 83 -0.10 20.33 7.03
N LYS A 84 -1.35 20.63 6.67
CA LYS A 84 -2.43 20.70 7.65
C LYS A 84 -2.72 19.35 8.29
N GLY A 85 -2.74 18.28 7.49
CA GLY A 85 -2.99 16.93 7.98
C GLY A 85 -1.91 16.44 8.92
N LYS A 86 -0.63 16.74 8.62
CA LYS A 86 0.51 16.42 9.47
C LYS A 86 0.38 17.04 10.86
N LEU A 87 -0.02 18.32 10.95
CA LEU A 87 -0.26 18.97 12.26
C LEU A 87 -1.39 18.28 13.05
N ILE A 88 -2.49 17.94 12.38
CA ILE A 88 -3.62 17.24 13.00
C ILE A 88 -3.21 15.84 13.48
N PHE A 89 -2.46 15.12 12.66
CA PHE A 89 -2.01 13.78 12.95
C PHE A 89 -1.01 13.75 14.10
N ASN A 90 -0.03 14.66 14.11
CA ASN A 90 0.93 14.80 15.20
C ASN A 90 0.22 15.03 16.54
N ARG A 91 -0.78 15.92 16.57
CA ARG A 91 -1.60 16.15 17.77
C ARG A 91 -2.39 14.91 18.17
N PHE A 92 -2.98 14.19 17.22
CA PHE A 92 -3.68 12.94 17.50
C PHE A 92 -2.74 11.91 18.17
N LEU A 93 -1.52 11.77 17.66
CA LEU A 93 -0.52 10.86 18.22
C LEU A 93 -0.12 11.28 19.64
N GLU A 94 0.14 12.58 19.86
CA GLU A 94 0.46 13.15 21.18
C GLU A 94 -0.67 12.91 22.20
N ASP A 95 -1.90 13.27 21.86
CA ASP A 95 -3.10 13.09 22.70
C ASP A 95 -3.30 11.62 23.10
N ARG A 96 -2.93 10.69 22.20
CA ARG A 96 -3.04 9.24 22.42
C ARG A 96 -1.76 8.59 22.94
N LYS A 97 -0.72 9.37 23.20
CA LYS A 97 0.60 8.90 23.67
C LYS A 97 1.21 7.84 22.73
N ILE A 98 0.99 7.98 21.43
CA ILE A 98 1.58 7.12 20.41
C ILE A 98 2.88 7.78 19.93
N PRO A 99 4.06 7.18 20.14
CA PRO A 99 5.30 7.76 19.67
C PRO A 99 5.40 7.67 18.15
N GLN A 100 5.95 8.70 17.52
CA GLN A 100 6.32 8.64 16.11
C GLN A 100 7.52 7.73 15.91
N ARG A 101 7.48 6.96 14.83
CA ARG A 101 8.54 6.05 14.42
C ARG A 101 8.82 6.28 12.93
N PRO A 102 10.08 6.25 12.48
CA PRO A 102 10.36 6.13 11.06
C PRO A 102 9.72 4.85 10.52
N THR A 103 8.85 4.99 9.51
CA THR A 103 8.08 3.88 8.95
C THR A 103 8.42 3.74 7.48
N LYS A 104 8.90 2.55 7.08
CA LYS A 104 9.06 2.17 5.67
C LYS A 104 7.69 1.84 5.09
N ASN A 105 7.48 2.11 3.81
CA ASN A 105 6.23 1.72 3.14
C ASN A 105 6.03 0.19 3.19
N LYS A 106 4.76 -0.24 3.10
CA LYS A 106 4.38 -1.66 3.17
C LYS A 106 5.13 -2.53 2.17
N ILE A 107 5.27 -2.07 0.92
CA ILE A 107 5.96 -2.81 -0.15
C ILE A 107 7.44 -3.03 0.18
N LEU A 108 8.17 -2.03 0.70
CA LEU A 108 9.58 -2.21 1.08
C LEU A 108 9.72 -3.13 2.29
N ARG A 109 8.83 -3.00 3.30
CA ARG A 109 8.80 -3.94 4.44
C ARG A 109 8.58 -5.38 3.98
N PHE A 110 7.61 -5.57 3.07
CA PHE A 110 7.32 -6.87 2.50
C PHE A 110 8.49 -7.44 1.71
N TYR A 111 9.06 -6.64 0.79
CA TYR A 111 10.20 -7.03 -0.01
C TYR A 111 11.40 -7.40 0.86
N GLU A 112 11.70 -6.60 1.88
CA GLU A 112 12.76 -6.93 2.84
C GLU A 112 12.47 -8.24 3.59
N ALA A 113 11.23 -8.52 3.99
CA ALA A 113 10.89 -9.77 4.67
C ALA A 113 10.98 -11.01 3.75
N VAL A 114 10.61 -10.88 2.48
CA VAL A 114 10.69 -11.98 1.49
C VAL A 114 12.14 -12.28 1.09
N TYR A 115 12.98 -11.25 0.98
CA TYR A 115 14.32 -11.38 0.39
C TYR A 115 15.49 -11.23 1.37
N LYS A 116 15.29 -10.81 2.63
CA LYS A 116 16.37 -10.81 3.66
C LYS A 116 16.63 -12.19 4.28
N GLU A 117 15.78 -13.19 4.06
CA GLU A 117 15.99 -14.55 4.55
C GLU A 117 16.89 -15.41 3.62
N LYS A 118 17.82 -14.78 2.89
CA LYS A 118 18.88 -15.47 2.14
C LYS A 118 20.27 -15.03 2.56
#